data_AF-A0A0G2E2I3-F1
#
_entry.id   AF-A0A0G2E2I3-F1
#
_cell.length_a   1.000
_cell.length_b   1.000
_cell.length_c   1.000
_cell.angle_alpha   90.00
_cell.angle_beta   90.00
_cell.angle_gamma   90.00
#
_symmetry.space_group_name_H-M   'P 1'
#
loop_
_entity.id
_entity.type
_entity.pdbx_description
1 polymer ?
#
loop_
_entity_poly.entity_id
_entity_poly.type
_entity_poly.pdbx_seq_one_letter_code
_entity_poly.pdbx_strand_id
1 'polypeptide(L)'
;MSSSTSGGGAPAESEAELEQQIQRAKKRLGELEKKLAAQRQRRKEEVNKKKRKLDELIGGSATNDVNFLYRNISRISSGVTDRSKRLWEERLRTYEEIRMALVTIGGVPRSSFPFDRIGLEYFEGMSGIWACVAKDQEAIERWELSLLTSIRDKIIALKKKVEDHEGQSKTDIKSGGRGG
;
A
#
# COMPACT_ATOMS: atom_id res chain seq x y z
N MET A 1 -24.19 -85.95 21.07
CA MET A 1 -23.41 -84.74 21.40
C MET A 1 -23.93 -83.62 20.51
N SER A 2 -24.85 -82.81 21.04
CA SER A 2 -25.44 -81.69 20.30
C SER A 2 -25.01 -80.41 20.98
N SER A 3 -24.02 -79.72 20.39
CA SER A 3 -23.59 -78.39 20.82
C SER A 3 -24.29 -77.36 19.95
N SER A 4 -25.38 -76.80 20.48
CA SER A 4 -26.03 -75.59 19.99
C SER A 4 -25.19 -74.38 20.40
N THR A 5 -24.47 -73.77 19.48
CA THR A 5 -23.86 -72.46 19.68
C THR A 5 -24.86 -71.39 19.25
N SER A 6 -25.32 -70.64 20.24
CA SER A 6 -26.23 -69.50 20.15
C SER A 6 -25.67 -68.40 19.26
N GLY A 7 -26.42 -68.03 18.22
CA GLY A 7 -26.22 -66.78 17.50
C GLY A 7 -26.59 -65.60 18.40
N GLY A 8 -25.60 -64.75 18.72
CA GLY A 8 -25.83 -63.43 19.29
C GLY A 8 -26.41 -62.50 18.22
N GLY A 9 -27.72 -62.30 18.25
CA GLY A 9 -28.39 -61.24 17.49
C GLY A 9 -28.38 -59.95 18.31
N ALA A 10 -27.78 -58.88 17.77
CA ALA A 10 -27.96 -57.54 18.30
C ALA A 10 -29.48 -57.21 18.35
N PRO A 11 -29.98 -56.55 19.41
CA PRO A 11 -31.39 -56.22 19.51
C PRO A 11 -31.77 -55.28 18.34
N ALA A 12 -32.82 -55.63 17.62
CA ALA A 12 -33.39 -54.76 16.60
C ALA A 12 -33.90 -53.49 17.29
N GLU A 13 -33.38 -52.33 16.87
CA GLU A 13 -33.86 -51.03 17.35
C GLU A 13 -35.36 -50.92 17.11
N SER A 14 -36.10 -50.48 18.11
CA SER A 14 -37.56 -50.33 17.98
C SER A 14 -37.90 -49.21 17.00
N GLU A 15 -39.04 -49.33 16.31
CA GLU A 15 -39.53 -48.32 15.36
C GLU A 15 -39.58 -46.91 16.00
N ALA A 16 -39.97 -46.83 17.27
CA ALA A 16 -39.99 -45.60 18.05
C ALA A 16 -38.60 -44.99 18.29
N GLU A 17 -37.55 -45.80 18.47
CA GLU A 17 -36.17 -45.33 18.61
C GLU A 17 -35.65 -44.76 17.28
N LEU A 18 -35.93 -45.44 16.16
CA LEU A 18 -35.61 -44.95 14.82
C LEU A 18 -36.32 -43.63 14.51
N GLU A 19 -37.60 -43.50 14.87
CA GLU A 19 -38.38 -42.27 14.72
C GLU A 19 -37.74 -41.11 15.52
N GLN A 20 -37.33 -41.36 16.76
CA GLN A 20 -36.63 -40.37 17.57
C GLN A 20 -35.26 -40.00 16.99
N GLN A 21 -34.50 -40.97 16.47
CA GLN A 21 -33.22 -40.71 15.82
C GLN A 21 -33.42 -39.83 14.57
N ILE A 22 -34.44 -40.09 13.75
CA ILE A 22 -34.80 -39.28 12.59
C ILE A 22 -35.14 -37.84 13.00
N GLN A 23 -35.92 -37.65 14.06
CA GLN A 23 -36.26 -36.32 14.57
C GLN A 23 -35.03 -35.55 15.05
N ARG A 24 -34.12 -36.21 15.79
CA ARG A 24 -32.85 -35.60 16.22
C ARG A 24 -31.95 -35.24 15.03
N ALA A 25 -31.87 -36.12 14.02
CA ALA A 25 -31.10 -35.88 12.81
C ALA A 25 -31.66 -34.68 12.02
N LYS A 26 -32.99 -34.61 11.82
CA LYS A 26 -33.66 -33.47 11.17
C LYS A 26 -33.37 -32.16 11.89
N LYS A 27 -33.45 -32.15 13.22
CA LYS A 27 -33.13 -30.96 14.02
C LYS A 27 -31.67 -30.53 13.83
N ARG A 28 -30.73 -31.47 13.91
CA ARG A 28 -29.30 -31.21 13.73
C ARG A 28 -28.97 -30.72 12.32
N LEU A 29 -29.64 -31.26 11.31
CA LEU A 29 -29.49 -30.84 9.91
C LEU A 29 -29.95 -29.38 9.74
N GLY A 30 -31.12 -29.02 10.28
CA GLY A 30 -31.61 -27.64 10.27
C GLY A 30 -30.69 -26.66 11.02
N GLU A 31 -30.04 -27.09 12.12
CA GLU A 31 -29.04 -26.28 12.82
C GLU A 31 -27.77 -26.07 11.97
N LEU A 32 -27.31 -27.11 11.27
CA LEU A 32 -26.15 -27.02 10.37
C LEU A 32 -26.42 -26.13 9.16
N GLU A 33 -27.62 -26.21 8.57
CA GLU A 33 -28.04 -25.33 7.47
C GLU A 33 -28.05 -23.87 7.90
N LYS A 34 -28.58 -23.56 9.09
CA LYS A 34 -28.54 -22.20 9.67
C LYS A 34 -27.10 -21.72 9.87
N LYS A 35 -26.22 -22.56 10.41
CA LYS A 35 -24.79 -22.23 10.58
C LYS A 35 -24.11 -21.96 9.24
N LEU A 36 -24.38 -22.78 8.22
CA LEU A 36 -23.84 -22.61 6.87
C LEU A 36 -24.33 -21.31 6.23
N ALA A 37 -25.62 -20.99 6.35
CA ALA A 37 -26.19 -19.75 5.86
C ALA A 37 -25.55 -18.53 6.55
N ALA A 38 -25.40 -18.57 7.88
CA ALA A 38 -24.73 -17.51 8.64
C ALA A 38 -23.26 -17.34 8.21
N GLN A 39 -22.54 -18.43 7.98
CA GLN A 39 -21.14 -18.38 7.53
C GLN A 39 -21.02 -17.82 6.09
N ARG A 40 -21.94 -18.18 5.20
CA ARG A 40 -22.01 -17.61 3.84
C ARG A 40 -22.27 -16.11 3.88
N GLN A 41 -23.19 -15.67 4.75
CA GLN A 41 -23.50 -14.26 4.94
C GLN A 41 -22.29 -13.48 5.48
N ARG A 42 -21.62 -13.99 6.52
CA ARG A 42 -20.38 -13.39 7.05
C ARG A 42 -19.30 -13.25 5.97
N ARG A 43 -19.10 -14.30 5.16
CA ARG A 43 -18.13 -14.25 4.04
C ARG A 43 -18.49 -13.18 3.02
N LYS A 44 -19.78 -13.03 2.69
CA LYS A 44 -20.27 -11.99 1.77
C LYS A 44 -20.03 -10.58 2.32
N GLU A 45 -20.30 -10.37 3.60
CA GLU A 45 -20.04 -9.09 4.29
C GLU A 45 -18.55 -8.76 4.32
N GLU A 46 -17.70 -9.75 4.59
CA GLU A 46 -16.25 -9.60 4.58
C GLU A 46 -15.73 -9.22 3.18
N VAL A 47 -16.18 -9.91 2.14
CA VAL A 47 -15.82 -9.58 0.74
C VAL A 47 -16.28 -8.15 0.40
N ASN A 48 -17.49 -7.75 0.79
CA ASN A 48 -17.99 -6.40 0.57
C ASN A 48 -17.18 -5.34 1.33
N LYS A 49 -16.69 -5.66 2.54
CA LYS A 49 -15.79 -4.77 3.29
C LYS A 49 -14.44 -4.62 2.58
N LYS A 50 -13.86 -5.72 2.08
CA LYS A 50 -12.61 -5.68 1.31
C LYS A 50 -12.76 -4.91 -0.02
N LYS A 51 -13.89 -5.07 -0.72
CA LYS A 51 -14.23 -4.29 -1.92
C LYS A 51 -14.24 -2.79 -1.63
N ARG A 52 -14.94 -2.37 -0.57
CA ARG A 52 -14.97 -0.95 -0.16
C ARG A 52 -13.57 -0.41 0.16
N LYS A 53 -12.74 -1.15 0.91
CA LYS A 53 -11.34 -0.74 1.16
C LYS A 53 -10.55 -0.60 -0.16
N LEU A 54 -10.75 -1.50 -1.13
CA LEU A 54 -10.12 -1.38 -2.45
C LEU A 54 -10.66 -0.18 -3.24
N ASP A 55 -11.95 0.13 -3.13
CA ASP A 55 -12.57 1.31 -3.72
C ASP A 55 -12.00 2.61 -3.13
N GLU A 56 -11.82 2.66 -1.82
CA GLU A 56 -11.16 3.78 -1.13
C GLU A 56 -9.69 3.93 -1.57
N LEU A 57 -8.97 2.82 -1.79
CA LEU A 57 -7.57 2.80 -2.24
C LEU A 57 -7.38 3.18 -3.71
N ILE A 58 -8.35 2.93 -4.58
CA ILE A 58 -8.24 3.22 -6.02
C ILE A 58 -8.98 4.51 -6.41
N GLY A 59 -10.07 4.84 -5.71
CA GLY A 59 -10.99 5.92 -6.06
C GLY A 59 -11.07 7.07 -5.04
N GLY A 60 -10.37 6.99 -3.90
CA GLY A 60 -10.35 8.07 -2.91
C GLY A 60 -9.52 9.27 -3.39
N SER A 61 -10.09 10.48 -3.28
CA SER A 61 -9.47 11.83 -3.33
C SER A 61 -8.02 11.89 -3.82
N ALA A 62 -7.75 12.62 -4.91
CA ALA A 62 -6.48 12.94 -5.61
C ALA A 62 -5.11 12.64 -4.94
N THR A 63 -5.01 12.68 -3.62
CA THR A 63 -3.88 12.24 -2.82
C THR A 63 -3.77 10.73 -2.61
N ASN A 64 -4.82 9.91 -2.83
CA ASN A 64 -4.87 8.46 -2.58
C ASN A 64 -5.13 7.60 -3.84
N ASP A 65 -4.88 8.14 -5.03
CA ASP A 65 -5.00 7.41 -6.31
C ASP A 65 -3.75 6.56 -6.61
N VAL A 66 -3.93 5.27 -6.94
CA VAL A 66 -2.86 4.37 -7.39
C VAL A 66 -2.02 5.00 -8.53
N ASN A 67 -2.64 5.76 -9.42
CA ASN A 67 -1.92 6.49 -10.46
C ASN A 67 -1.06 7.63 -9.90
N PHE A 68 -1.53 8.30 -8.84
CA PHE A 68 -0.76 9.33 -8.15
C PHE A 68 0.46 8.72 -7.46
N LEU A 69 0.29 7.59 -6.77
CA LEU A 69 1.40 6.85 -6.16
C LEU A 69 2.42 6.37 -7.21
N TYR A 70 1.93 5.81 -8.32
CA TYR A 70 2.77 5.38 -9.44
C TYR A 70 3.57 6.54 -10.04
N ARG A 71 2.94 7.71 -10.23
CA ARG A 71 3.59 8.93 -10.73
C ARG A 71 4.67 9.43 -9.76
N ASN A 72 4.40 9.44 -8.46
CA ASN A 72 5.36 9.87 -7.45
C ASN A 72 6.58 8.93 -7.41
N ILE A 73 6.34 7.62 -7.37
CA ILE A 73 7.43 6.63 -7.45
C ILE A 73 8.26 6.84 -8.72
N SER A 74 7.60 7.04 -9.86
CA SER A 74 8.29 7.27 -11.14
C SER A 74 9.11 8.56 -11.12
N ARG A 75 8.60 9.63 -10.50
CA ARG A 75 9.30 10.92 -10.36
C ARG A 75 10.52 10.80 -9.47
N ILE A 76 10.41 10.10 -8.34
CA ILE A 76 11.54 9.85 -7.45
C ILE A 76 12.59 9.01 -8.19
N SER A 77 12.20 7.86 -8.75
CA SER A 77 13.12 6.95 -9.43
C SER A 77 13.82 7.57 -10.65
N SER A 78 13.16 8.48 -11.39
CA SER A 78 13.76 9.19 -12.53
C SER A 78 14.60 10.40 -12.12
N GLY A 79 14.34 11.02 -10.96
CA GLY A 79 15.11 12.14 -10.41
C GLY A 79 16.42 11.73 -9.74
N VAL A 80 16.59 10.46 -9.37
CA VAL A 80 17.85 9.96 -8.79
C VAL A 80 18.93 9.83 -9.89
N THR A 81 19.84 10.80 -9.96
CA THR A 81 21.03 10.72 -10.82
C THR A 81 21.90 9.50 -10.47
N ASP A 82 22.69 8.98 -11.41
CA ASP A 82 23.53 7.78 -11.19
C ASP A 82 24.48 7.89 -10.00
N ARG A 83 24.87 9.12 -9.62
CA ARG A 83 25.72 9.40 -8.46
C ARG A 83 24.99 9.19 -7.13
N SER A 84 23.68 9.45 -7.10
CA SER A 84 22.81 9.33 -5.92
C SER A 84 22.16 7.95 -5.80
N LYS A 85 22.12 7.17 -6.90
CA LYS A 85 21.54 5.81 -6.93
C LYS A 85 22.15 4.89 -5.88
N ARG A 86 23.47 4.96 -5.67
CA ARG A 86 24.16 4.14 -4.67
C ARG A 86 23.71 4.39 -3.22
N LEU A 87 23.19 5.59 -2.94
CA LEU A 87 22.68 5.96 -1.62
C LEU A 87 21.21 5.54 -1.42
N TRP A 88 20.52 5.18 -2.51
CA TRP A 88 19.08 4.89 -2.53
C TRP A 88 18.76 3.52 -3.16
N GLU A 89 19.77 2.67 -3.39
CA GLU A 89 19.64 1.47 -4.21
C GLU A 89 18.59 0.49 -3.66
N GLU A 90 18.60 0.27 -2.35
CA GLU A 90 17.62 -0.55 -1.65
C GLU A 90 16.22 0.05 -1.75
N ARG A 91 16.09 1.37 -1.58
CA ARG A 91 14.81 2.08 -1.61
C ARG A 91 14.20 2.11 -3.02
N LEU A 92 15.03 2.25 -4.05
CA LEU A 92 14.63 2.16 -5.45
C LEU A 92 14.16 0.74 -5.81
N ARG A 93 14.79 -0.30 -5.26
CA ARG A 93 14.33 -1.68 -5.41
C ARG A 93 12.95 -1.89 -4.79
N THR A 94 12.75 -1.40 -3.55
CA THR A 94 11.45 -1.43 -2.89
C THR A 94 10.38 -0.68 -3.70
N TYR A 95 10.71 0.46 -4.30
CA TYR A 95 9.79 1.19 -5.17
C TYR A 95 9.40 0.41 -6.43
N GLU A 96 10.32 -0.32 -7.04
CA GLU A 96 9.99 -1.15 -8.20
C GLU A 96 9.08 -2.34 -7.80
N GLU A 97 9.34 -2.97 -6.65
CA GLU A 97 8.47 -4.01 -6.10
C GLU A 97 7.05 -3.48 -5.84
N ILE A 98 6.94 -2.28 -5.24
CA ILE A 98 5.66 -1.60 -5.05
C ILE A 98 5.00 -1.30 -6.39
N ARG A 99 5.75 -0.82 -7.38
CA ARG A 99 5.23 -0.51 -8.73
C ARG A 99 4.63 -1.74 -9.39
N MET A 100 5.32 -2.88 -9.33
CA MET A 100 4.82 -4.16 -9.85
C MET A 100 3.57 -4.66 -9.13
N ALA A 101 3.51 -4.49 -7.81
CA ALA A 101 2.33 -4.81 -7.02
C ALA A 101 1.13 -3.91 -7.42
N LEU A 102 1.35 -2.61 -7.60
CA LEU A 102 0.31 -1.66 -8.03
C LEU A 102 -0.23 -1.96 -9.42
N VAL A 103 0.62 -2.36 -10.38
CA VAL A 103 0.18 -2.80 -11.72
C VAL A 103 -0.70 -4.04 -11.62
N THR A 104 -0.35 -4.98 -10.74
CA THR A 104 -1.16 -6.18 -10.51
C THR A 104 -2.52 -5.82 -9.90
N ILE A 105 -2.58 -4.86 -8.99
CA ILE A 105 -3.84 -4.43 -8.36
C ILE A 105 -4.71 -3.61 -9.33
N GLY A 106 -4.10 -2.68 -10.09
CA GLY A 106 -4.80 -1.80 -11.02
C GLY A 106 -5.19 -2.47 -12.34
N GLY A 107 -4.47 -3.51 -12.76
CA GLY A 107 -4.71 -4.23 -14.02
C GLY A 107 -5.70 -5.38 -13.93
N VAL A 108 -6.07 -5.84 -12.72
CA VAL A 108 -7.03 -6.92 -12.54
C VAL A 108 -8.46 -6.36 -12.47
N PRO A 109 -9.39 -6.83 -13.33
CA PRO A 109 -10.79 -6.44 -13.23
C PRO A 109 -11.35 -6.73 -11.84
N ARG A 110 -12.18 -5.83 -11.31
CA ARG A 110 -12.81 -5.96 -9.97
C ARG A 110 -13.58 -7.26 -9.76
N SER A 111 -14.15 -7.81 -10.84
CA SER A 111 -14.86 -9.10 -10.85
C SER A 111 -13.93 -10.30 -10.63
N SER A 112 -12.64 -10.14 -10.95
CA SER A 112 -11.63 -11.21 -10.95
C SER A 112 -10.61 -11.07 -9.82
N PHE A 113 -10.76 -10.05 -8.96
CA PHE A 113 -9.83 -9.82 -7.85
C PHE A 113 -10.08 -10.84 -6.71
N PRO A 114 -9.05 -11.53 -6.19
CA PRO A 114 -9.21 -12.69 -5.31
C PRO A 114 -9.45 -12.30 -3.84
N PHE A 115 -10.57 -11.64 -3.54
CA PHE A 115 -10.94 -11.18 -2.18
C PHE A 115 -11.09 -12.29 -1.15
N ASP A 116 -11.27 -13.54 -1.60
CA ASP A 116 -11.35 -14.75 -0.80
C ASP A 116 -9.98 -15.19 -0.26
N ARG A 117 -8.89 -14.82 -0.95
CA ARG A 117 -7.51 -15.25 -0.60
C ARG A 117 -6.68 -14.17 0.09
N ILE A 118 -7.16 -12.94 0.09
CA ILE A 118 -6.43 -11.78 0.60
C ILE A 118 -7.00 -11.37 1.96
N GLY A 119 -6.14 -11.27 2.98
CA GLY A 119 -6.51 -10.77 4.30
C GLY A 119 -6.79 -9.27 4.30
N LEU A 120 -7.52 -8.76 5.30
CA LEU A 120 -7.72 -7.32 5.46
C LEU A 120 -6.40 -6.56 5.69
N GLU A 121 -5.44 -7.22 6.32
CA GLU A 121 -4.09 -6.72 6.63
C GLU A 121 -3.32 -6.30 5.37
N TYR A 122 -3.59 -6.94 4.23
CA TYR A 122 -3.00 -6.57 2.95
C TYR A 122 -3.32 -5.11 2.58
N PHE A 123 -4.57 -4.68 2.77
CA PHE A 123 -5.00 -3.31 2.47
C PHE A 123 -4.44 -2.29 3.46
N GLU A 124 -4.17 -2.71 4.70
CA GLU A 124 -3.52 -1.88 5.73
C GLU A 124 -2.03 -1.70 5.43
N GLY A 125 -1.35 -2.77 4.99
CA GLY A 125 0.03 -2.70 4.49
C GLY A 125 0.16 -1.74 3.31
N MET A 126 -0.78 -1.77 2.37
CA MET A 126 -0.83 -0.81 1.27
C MET A 126 -0.94 0.64 1.77
N SER A 127 -1.79 0.91 2.75
CA SER A 127 -1.93 2.24 3.35
C SER A 127 -0.65 2.70 4.07
N GLY A 128 0.11 1.77 4.67
CA GLY A 128 1.43 2.05 5.24
C GLY A 128 2.48 2.43 4.19
N ILE A 129 2.53 1.69 3.08
CA ILE A 129 3.41 1.97 1.93
C ILE A 129 3.14 3.38 1.40
N TRP A 130 1.86 3.72 1.24
CA TRP A 130 1.39 5.04 0.84
C TRP A 130 1.95 6.17 1.72
N ALA A 131 1.84 6.03 3.05
CA ALA A 131 2.36 7.02 3.99
C ALA A 131 3.89 7.16 3.92
N CYS A 132 4.62 6.06 3.70
CA CYS A 132 6.06 6.10 3.52
C CYS A 132 6.47 6.86 2.25
N VAL A 133 5.84 6.56 1.11
CA VAL A 133 6.15 7.26 -0.16
C VAL A 133 5.81 8.75 -0.07
N ALA A 134 4.71 9.11 0.58
CA ALA A 134 4.37 10.52 0.81
C ALA A 134 5.43 11.25 1.64
N LYS A 135 5.92 10.63 2.73
CA LYS A 135 7.00 11.20 3.56
C LYS A 135 8.31 11.34 2.79
N ASP A 136 8.64 10.37 1.94
CA ASP A 136 9.85 10.43 1.12
C ASP A 136 9.77 11.55 0.09
N GLN A 137 8.59 11.76 -0.51
CA GLN A 137 8.33 12.88 -1.41
C GLN A 137 8.52 14.22 -0.69
N GLU A 138 7.92 14.40 0.49
CA GLU A 138 8.11 15.61 1.29
C GLU A 138 9.58 15.84 1.68
N ALA A 139 10.33 14.78 1.98
CA ALA A 139 11.74 14.88 2.33
C ALA A 139 12.57 15.34 1.14
N ILE A 140 12.31 14.80 -0.05
CA ILE A 140 12.96 15.20 -1.30
C ILE A 140 12.66 16.67 -1.60
N GLU A 141 11.40 17.08 -1.54
CA GLU A 141 11.00 18.47 -1.79
C GLU A 141 11.64 19.45 -0.79
N ARG A 142 11.70 19.08 0.50
CA ARG A 142 12.39 19.89 1.52
C ARG A 142 13.88 20.02 1.23
N TRP A 143 14.54 18.95 0.79
CA TRP A 143 15.96 18.99 0.43
C TRP A 143 16.21 19.87 -0.81
N GLU A 144 15.37 19.75 -1.84
CA GLU A 144 15.45 20.59 -3.05
C GLU A 144 15.26 22.07 -2.72
N LEU A 145 14.28 22.43 -1.89
CA LEU A 145 14.05 23.80 -1.44
C LEU A 145 15.25 24.39 -0.68
N SER A 146 15.87 23.59 0.19
CA SER A 146 17.08 24.01 0.93
C SER A 146 18.25 24.27 -0.01
N LEU A 147 18.45 23.41 -1.02
CA LEU A 147 19.51 23.57 -2.02
C LEU A 147 19.29 24.81 -2.89
N LEU A 148 18.06 25.04 -3.35
CA LEU A 148 17.69 26.21 -4.13
C LEU A 148 17.95 27.52 -3.36
N THR A 149 17.62 27.54 -2.07
CA THR A 149 17.89 28.70 -1.20
C THR A 149 19.39 28.96 -1.07
N SER A 150 20.19 27.91 -0.82
CA SER A 150 21.65 28.04 -0.76
C SER A 150 22.27 28.52 -2.07
N ILE A 151 21.78 28.05 -3.22
CA ILE A 151 22.22 28.52 -4.54
C ILE A 151 21.83 29.99 -4.74
N ARG A 152 20.60 30.37 -4.38
CA ARG A 152 20.14 31.77 -4.44
C ARG A 152 21.04 32.68 -3.61
N ASP A 153 21.38 32.29 -2.39
CA ASP A 153 22.25 33.06 -1.51
C ASP A 153 23.66 33.22 -2.09
N LYS A 154 24.21 32.15 -2.70
CA LYS A 154 25.49 32.21 -3.42
C LYS A 154 25.43 33.16 -4.62
N ILE A 155 24.34 33.16 -5.38
CA ILE A 155 24.15 34.09 -6.50
C ILE A 155 24.08 35.54 -6.00
N ILE A 156 23.35 35.80 -4.92
CA ILE A 156 23.26 37.14 -4.31
C ILE A 156 24.64 37.59 -3.83
N ALA A 157 25.38 36.73 -3.14
CA ALA A 157 26.73 37.03 -2.67
C ALA A 157 27.70 37.32 -3.82
N LEU A 158 27.60 36.59 -4.93
CA LEU A 158 28.39 36.84 -6.13
C LEU A 158 28.03 38.17 -6.79
N LYS A 159 26.74 38.49 -6.93
CA LYS A 159 26.29 39.79 -7.47
C LYS A 159 26.82 40.95 -6.65
N LYS A 160 26.70 40.87 -5.32
CA LYS A 160 27.24 41.88 -4.41
C LYS A 160 28.74 42.07 -4.59
N LYS A 161 29.52 40.98 -4.68
CA LYS A 161 30.96 41.05 -4.94
C LYS A 161 31.31 41.73 -6.27
N VAL A 162 30.52 41.51 -7.33
CA VAL A 162 30.72 42.15 -8.63
C VAL A 162 30.42 43.65 -8.54
N GLU A 163 29.31 44.03 -7.92
CA GLU A 163 28.93 45.43 -7.69
C GLU A 163 29.97 46.19 -6.85
N ASP A 164 30.49 45.55 -5.79
CA ASP A 164 31.54 46.11 -4.93
C ASP A 164 32.86 46.32 -5.73
N HIS A 165 33.22 45.39 -6.62
CA HIS A 165 34.39 45.49 -7.50
C HIS A 165 34.26 46.58 -8.57
N GLU A 166 33.07 46.75 -9.15
CA GLU A 166 32.78 47.83 -10.10
C GLU A 166 32.76 49.21 -9.43
N GLY A 167 32.31 49.27 -8.18
CA GLY A 167 32.35 50.49 -7.35
C GLY A 167 33.79 50.92 -7.01
N GLN A 168 34.65 49.98 -6.58
CA GLN A 168 36.07 50.25 -6.29
C GLN A 168 36.86 50.67 -7.54
N SER A 169 36.59 50.04 -8.68
CA SER A 169 37.26 50.40 -9.95
C SER A 169 36.94 51.83 -10.42
N LYS A 170 35.79 52.39 -10.02
CA LYS A 170 35.41 53.79 -10.34
C LYS A 170 35.99 54.81 -9.36
N THR A 171 36.28 54.43 -8.11
CA THR A 171 36.90 55.32 -7.12
C THR A 171 38.41 55.49 -7.32
N ASP A 172 39.11 54.45 -7.79
CA ASP A 172 40.56 54.53 -8.04
C ASP A 172 40.92 55.39 -9.26
N ILE A 173 40.01 55.51 -10.24
CA ILE A 173 40.20 56.40 -11.40
C ILE A 173 40.07 57.88 -11.00
N LYS A 174 39.34 58.20 -9.92
CA LYS A 174 39.13 59.59 -9.47
C LYS A 174 40.20 60.10 -8.50
N SER A 175 40.93 59.22 -7.81
CA SER A 175 42.00 59.59 -6.87
C SER A 175 43.38 59.76 -7.52
N GLY A 176 43.58 59.26 -8.76
CA GLY A 176 44.84 59.41 -9.51
C GLY A 176 45.02 60.74 -10.25
N GLY A 177 44.02 61.64 -10.25
CA GLY A 177 44.03 62.90 -10.98
C GLY A 177 44.36 64.13 -10.14
N ARG A 178 45.45 64.12 -9.36
CA ARG A 178 45.99 65.34 -8.73
C ARG A 178 47.48 65.22 -8.40
N GLY A 179 48.29 65.44 -9.42
CA GLY A 179 49.72 65.71 -9.38
C GLY A 179 50.10 65.89 -10.85
N GLY A 180 50.36 67.09 -11.34
CA GLY A 180 51.28 68.09 -10.81
C GLY A 180 52.29 68.29 -11.93
#